data_AF-A0A2S8GA68-F1
#
_entry.id   AF-A0A2S8GA68-F1
#
_cell.length_a   1.000
_cell.length_b   1.000
_cell.length_c   1.000
_cell.angle_alpha   90.00
_cell.angle_beta   90.00
_cell.angle_gamma   90.00
#
_symmetry.space_group_name_H-M   'P 1'
#
loop_
_entity.id
_entity.type
_entity.pdbx_description
1 polymer ?
#
loop_
_entity_poly.entity_id
_entity_poly.type
_entity_poly.pdbx_seq_one_letter_code
_entity_poly.pdbx_strand_id
1 'polypeptide(L)'
;MADVNNFPQLMEIAQRLPEYPWEAELNAKLQSGGNGPWPTDDELEAAEREQSPQYLAEHRQLLTAARSLLRQPCENWAAESAEAWREGSSVRLQKARHLGRVFALSSIASQRGGDQTLAIEDAKNCLRLAIASRKGGLVVDYLVSAGIEGFGIDRIRVLRRDLSPESRQSLIHFLEQHEAAREPYDLIADRDADWEAKFGSEAEEDDNWIDDEEFADLSPEERQKINAMIEENRQRLAEMSPEEIALNRRNGFAMPDRHSLSLQRLLRIELAILSYQAEKGSQPERLDQLAPHYLTTVPLDPRGGEQYRYRHDGLGYVLYGLNEHLIDCGGRQRGVCSIHDGTADLFLDYFDFPDDLASDEGIGFGCRILQAIRSTWRSIVRA
;
A
#
# COMPACT_ATOMS: atom_id res chain seq x y z
N MET A 1 -10.61 29.90 2.46
CA MET A 1 -10.62 28.81 3.46
C MET A 1 -9.19 28.61 3.89
N ALA A 2 -8.92 28.61 5.19
CA ALA A 2 -7.58 28.71 5.72
C ALA A 2 -6.75 27.45 5.43
N ASP A 3 -5.61 27.66 4.76
CA ASP A 3 -4.49 26.74 4.69
C ASP A 3 -4.02 26.46 6.12
N VAL A 4 -4.45 25.34 6.70
CA VAL A 4 -3.87 24.87 7.96
C VAL A 4 -2.59 24.15 7.59
N ASN A 5 -1.54 24.96 7.36
CA ASN A 5 -0.21 24.47 7.09
C ASN A 5 0.37 23.82 8.36
N ASN A 6 0.07 22.53 8.56
CA ASN A 6 0.54 21.70 9.67
C ASN A 6 2.04 21.34 9.57
N PHE A 7 2.74 21.84 8.54
CA PHE A 7 4.14 21.54 8.23
C PHE A 7 5.11 21.74 9.42
N PRO A 8 5.02 22.81 10.25
CA PRO A 8 5.92 22.98 11.38
C PRO A 8 5.74 21.93 12.48
N GLN A 9 4.52 21.45 12.69
CA GLN A 9 4.18 20.46 13.72
C GLN A 9 4.59 19.05 13.29
N LEU A 10 4.55 18.77 11.99
CA LEU A 10 4.98 17.48 11.42
C LEU A 10 6.52 17.33 11.43
N MET A 11 7.26 18.43 11.22
CA MET A 11 8.73 18.45 11.36
C MET A 11 9.20 18.18 12.80
N GLU A 12 8.48 18.70 13.80
CA GLU A 12 8.81 18.48 15.22
C GLU A 12 8.57 17.03 15.66
N ILE A 13 7.62 16.33 15.02
CA ILE A 13 7.35 14.90 15.25
C ILE A 13 8.42 14.03 14.57
N ALA A 14 8.80 14.34 13.32
CA ALA A 14 9.81 13.59 12.58
C ALA A 14 11.18 13.59 13.28
N GLN A 15 11.56 14.71 13.90
CA GLN A 15 12.85 14.87 14.61
C GLN A 15 12.95 14.13 15.96
N ARG A 16 11.86 13.56 16.48
CA ARG A 16 11.82 12.94 17.83
C ARG A 16 11.88 11.42 17.82
N LEU A 17 12.16 10.80 16.67
CA LEU A 17 12.06 9.36 16.51
C LEU A 17 13.45 8.68 16.58
N PRO A 18 13.58 7.43 17.09
CA PRO A 18 14.88 6.79 17.30
C PRO A 18 15.52 6.29 16.00
N GLU A 19 16.84 6.47 15.89
CA GLU A 19 17.71 6.11 14.77
C GLU A 19 18.15 4.63 14.82
N TYR A 20 17.45 3.73 14.14
CA TYR A 20 17.93 2.35 13.96
C TYR A 20 17.65 1.82 12.54
N PRO A 21 18.69 1.53 11.74
CA PRO A 21 18.54 0.93 10.41
C PRO A 21 18.15 -0.55 10.55
N TRP A 22 16.85 -0.84 10.49
CA TRP A 22 16.29 -2.17 10.80
C TRP A 22 16.88 -3.30 9.94
N GLU A 23 17.29 -3.00 8.71
CA GLU A 23 17.88 -3.98 7.80
C GLU A 23 19.30 -4.38 8.18
N ALA A 24 20.12 -3.43 8.62
CA ALA A 24 21.46 -3.72 9.09
C ALA A 24 21.38 -4.61 10.34
N GLU A 25 20.43 -4.33 11.24
CA GLU A 25 20.17 -5.16 12.40
C GLU A 25 19.61 -6.53 12.04
N LEU A 26 18.69 -6.62 11.08
CA LEU A 26 18.14 -7.88 10.60
C LEU A 26 19.22 -8.74 9.95
N ASN A 27 20.03 -8.16 9.06
CA ASN A 27 21.17 -8.84 8.44
C ASN A 27 22.20 -9.28 9.49
N ALA A 28 22.50 -8.44 10.49
CA ALA A 28 23.38 -8.82 11.59
C ALA A 28 22.82 -9.97 12.44
N LYS A 29 21.50 -9.97 12.72
CA LYS A 29 20.82 -11.08 13.43
C LYS A 29 20.78 -12.36 12.61
N LEU A 30 20.71 -12.28 11.29
CA LEU A 30 20.80 -13.43 10.39
C LEU A 30 22.24 -13.96 10.29
N GLN A 31 23.24 -13.09 10.15
CA GLN A 31 24.66 -13.49 10.06
C GLN A 31 25.23 -14.07 11.37
N SER A 32 24.70 -13.66 12.54
CA SER A 32 25.17 -14.10 13.86
C SER A 32 24.57 -15.44 14.35
N GLY A 33 23.77 -16.12 13.53
CA GLY A 33 23.24 -17.45 13.90
C GLY A 33 22.06 -17.99 13.08
N GLY A 34 21.72 -17.39 11.93
CA GLY A 34 20.55 -17.76 11.12
C GLY A 34 20.89 -17.99 9.65
N ASN A 35 21.18 -19.23 9.28
CA ASN A 35 21.19 -19.66 7.88
C ASN A 35 19.75 -19.92 7.42
N GLY A 36 19.13 -18.91 6.82
CA GLY A 36 17.97 -19.06 5.93
C GLY A 36 18.17 -18.10 4.75
N PRO A 37 18.02 -18.55 3.49
CA PRO A 37 18.19 -17.67 2.34
C PRO A 37 17.15 -16.53 2.40
N TRP A 38 17.54 -15.35 1.92
CA TRP A 38 16.54 -14.35 1.56
C TRP A 38 15.65 -14.92 0.46
N PRO A 39 14.33 -14.74 0.53
CA PRO A 39 13.42 -15.17 -0.53
C PRO A 39 13.85 -14.67 -1.91
N THR A 40 13.58 -15.45 -2.95
CA THR A 40 13.57 -14.96 -4.34
C THR A 40 12.13 -14.80 -4.84
N ASP A 41 11.92 -14.03 -5.92
CA ASP A 41 10.58 -13.84 -6.48
C ASP A 41 9.96 -15.16 -6.95
N ASP A 42 10.73 -16.01 -7.62
CA ASP A 42 10.24 -17.29 -8.16
C ASP A 42 9.81 -18.25 -7.03
N GLU A 43 10.61 -18.36 -5.97
CA GLU A 43 10.28 -19.19 -4.81
C GLU A 43 9.04 -18.67 -4.09
N LEU A 44 8.90 -17.35 -3.93
CA LEU A 44 7.72 -16.73 -3.33
C LEU A 44 6.46 -16.95 -4.17
N GLU A 45 6.54 -16.76 -5.49
CA GLU A 45 5.40 -16.98 -6.38
C GLU A 45 4.93 -18.43 -6.37
N ALA A 46 5.86 -19.39 -6.36
CA ALA A 46 5.55 -20.80 -6.20
C ALA A 46 4.91 -21.07 -4.83
N ALA A 47 5.51 -20.56 -3.75
CA ALA A 47 5.01 -20.76 -2.40
C ALA A 47 3.63 -20.13 -2.16
N GLU A 48 3.32 -18.97 -2.76
CA GLU A 48 2.01 -18.32 -2.70
C GLU A 48 0.95 -19.11 -3.46
N ARG A 49 1.30 -19.65 -4.64
CA ARG A 49 0.41 -20.48 -5.46
C ARG A 49 0.07 -21.80 -4.77
N GLU A 50 1.08 -22.45 -4.20
CA GLU A 50 0.96 -23.75 -3.54
C GLU A 50 0.55 -23.63 -2.07
N GLN A 51 0.59 -22.41 -1.52
CA GLN A 51 0.38 -22.11 -0.10
C GLN A 51 1.29 -22.99 0.79
N SER A 52 2.57 -23.04 0.42
CA SER A 52 3.54 -24.03 0.89
C SER A 52 3.88 -23.89 2.38
N PRO A 53 3.52 -24.87 3.23
CA PRO A 53 3.94 -24.90 4.63
C PRO A 53 5.45 -25.15 4.78
N GLN A 54 6.03 -25.88 3.82
CA GLN A 54 7.48 -26.15 3.78
C GLN A 54 8.27 -24.85 3.61
N TYR A 55 7.84 -23.99 2.68
CA TYR A 55 8.48 -22.69 2.46
C TYR A 55 8.51 -21.84 3.74
N LEU A 56 7.40 -21.79 4.48
CA LEU A 56 7.34 -21.08 5.76
C LEU A 56 8.22 -21.73 6.85
N ALA A 57 8.37 -23.05 6.83
CA ALA A 57 9.26 -23.75 7.75
C ALA A 57 10.73 -23.40 7.50
N GLU A 58 11.13 -23.31 6.23
CA GLU A 58 12.48 -22.90 5.79
C GLU A 58 12.78 -21.44 6.18
N HIS A 59 11.77 -20.57 6.13
CA HIS A 59 11.90 -19.14 6.47
C HIS A 59 11.55 -18.79 7.93
N ARG A 60 11.42 -19.79 8.81
CA ARG A 60 11.00 -19.57 10.21
C ARG A 60 11.93 -18.63 10.99
N GLN A 61 13.24 -18.74 10.77
CA GLN A 61 14.24 -17.92 11.46
C GLN A 61 14.13 -16.45 11.04
N LEU A 62 13.98 -16.19 9.73
CA LEU A 62 13.73 -14.87 9.17
C LEU A 62 12.48 -14.24 9.80
N LEU A 63 11.35 -14.96 9.79
CA LEU A 63 10.10 -14.50 10.39
C LEU A 63 10.26 -14.19 11.89
N THR A 64 10.97 -15.04 12.62
CA THR A 64 11.20 -14.84 14.07
C THR A 64 12.04 -13.59 14.33
N ALA A 65 13.12 -13.41 13.58
CA ALA A 65 13.98 -12.23 13.71
C ALA A 65 13.24 -10.95 13.34
N ALA A 66 12.53 -10.94 12.21
CA ALA A 66 11.76 -9.81 11.72
C ALA A 66 10.64 -9.40 12.70
N ARG A 67 9.87 -10.37 13.24
CA ARG A 67 8.85 -10.12 14.28
C ARG A 67 9.43 -9.45 15.53
N SER A 68 10.63 -9.84 15.93
CA SER A 68 11.30 -9.28 17.10
C SER A 68 11.76 -7.85 16.85
N LEU A 69 12.33 -7.59 15.67
CA LEU A 69 12.83 -6.27 15.29
C LEU A 69 11.69 -5.25 15.10
N LEU A 70 10.67 -5.60 14.33
CA LEU A 70 9.57 -4.70 13.99
C LEU A 70 8.69 -4.28 15.19
N ARG A 71 8.90 -4.87 16.36
CA ARG A 71 8.28 -4.42 17.63
C ARG A 71 8.94 -3.17 18.20
N GLN A 72 10.12 -2.82 17.72
CA GLN A 72 10.87 -1.65 18.13
C GLN A 72 10.64 -0.52 17.11
N PRO A 73 10.83 0.76 17.50
CA PRO A 73 10.87 1.84 16.54
C PRO A 73 11.97 1.56 15.51
N CYS A 74 11.58 1.48 14.24
CA CYS A 74 12.47 1.28 13.10
C CYS A 74 12.29 2.43 12.12
N GLU A 75 13.34 2.74 11.36
CA GLU A 75 13.27 3.69 10.25
C GLU A 75 14.20 3.29 9.13
N ASN A 76 13.91 3.84 7.96
CA ASN A 76 14.70 3.65 6.78
C ASN A 76 15.87 4.63 6.75
N TRP A 77 16.91 4.26 6.04
CA TRP A 77 18.08 5.09 5.83
C TRP A 77 18.05 5.68 4.42
N ALA A 78 18.00 7.00 4.29
CA ALA A 78 18.26 7.66 3.00
C ALA A 78 19.76 7.59 2.71
N ALA A 79 20.12 7.09 1.53
CA ALA A 79 21.52 6.97 1.12
C ALA A 79 22.21 8.35 1.05
N GLU A 80 23.45 8.42 1.51
CA GLU A 80 24.24 9.66 1.58
C GLU A 80 24.80 10.11 0.22
N SER A 81 24.64 9.31 -0.83
CA SER A 81 25.04 9.61 -2.21
C SER A 81 24.20 8.85 -3.24
N ALA A 82 24.18 9.33 -4.49
CA ALA A 82 23.53 8.62 -5.60
C ALA A 82 24.19 7.27 -5.92
N GLU A 83 25.51 7.15 -5.74
CA GLU A 83 26.23 5.88 -5.91
C GLU A 83 25.80 4.84 -4.87
N ALA A 84 25.79 5.21 -3.59
CA ALA A 84 25.33 4.33 -2.52
C ALA A 84 23.85 3.94 -2.68
N TRP A 85 23.03 4.86 -3.19
CA TRP A 85 21.64 4.56 -3.53
C TRP A 85 21.55 3.54 -4.68
N ARG A 86 22.28 3.74 -5.78
CA ARG A 86 22.27 2.82 -6.93
C ARG A 86 22.76 1.41 -6.59
N GLU A 87 23.81 1.32 -5.79
CA GLU A 87 24.41 0.03 -5.43
C GLU A 87 23.57 -0.76 -4.40
N GLY A 88 22.82 -0.07 -3.54
CA GLY A 88 22.17 -0.69 -2.38
C GLY A 88 20.64 -0.73 -2.40
N SER A 89 19.98 0.24 -3.04
CA SER A 89 18.54 0.44 -2.88
C SER A 89 17.69 -0.65 -3.53
N SER A 90 18.03 -1.13 -4.73
CA SER A 90 17.21 -2.15 -5.42
C SER A 90 17.11 -3.44 -4.61
N VAL A 91 18.26 -3.99 -4.19
CA VAL A 91 18.35 -5.21 -3.36
C VAL A 91 17.62 -5.03 -2.03
N ARG A 92 17.78 -3.87 -1.40
CA ARG A 92 17.09 -3.53 -0.16
C ARG A 92 15.57 -3.54 -0.33
N LEU A 93 15.08 -2.78 -1.30
CA LEU A 93 13.65 -2.58 -1.55
C LEU A 93 12.98 -3.91 -1.89
N GLN A 94 13.68 -4.74 -2.68
CA GLN A 94 13.23 -6.09 -2.99
C GLN A 94 13.11 -6.96 -1.73
N LYS A 95 14.11 -6.95 -0.83
CA LYS A 95 14.05 -7.68 0.45
C LYS A 95 12.89 -7.25 1.34
N ALA A 96 12.62 -5.95 1.44
CA ALA A 96 11.49 -5.44 2.21
C ALA A 96 10.15 -5.94 1.62
N ARG A 97 9.99 -5.85 0.30
CA ARG A 97 8.81 -6.37 -0.41
C ARG A 97 8.63 -7.87 -0.19
N HIS A 98 9.71 -8.63 -0.33
CA HIS A 98 9.72 -10.09 -0.10
C HIS A 98 9.31 -10.43 1.32
N LEU A 99 9.86 -9.74 2.32
CA LEU A 99 9.48 -9.96 3.72
C LEU A 99 7.98 -9.66 3.96
N GLY A 100 7.44 -8.60 3.35
CA GLY A 100 6.00 -8.32 3.36
C GLY A 100 5.16 -9.46 2.78
N ARG A 101 5.59 -10.05 1.66
CA ARG A 101 4.94 -11.23 1.05
C ARG A 101 5.01 -12.47 1.94
N VAL A 102 6.17 -12.74 2.56
CA VAL A 102 6.34 -13.85 3.51
C VAL A 102 5.40 -13.68 4.72
N PHE A 103 5.27 -12.46 5.27
CA PHE A 103 4.31 -12.20 6.35
C PHE A 103 2.86 -12.44 5.91
N ALA A 104 2.47 -12.00 4.71
CA ALA A 104 1.14 -12.24 4.17
C ALA A 104 0.86 -13.75 4.00
N LEU A 105 1.83 -14.51 3.46
CA LEU A 105 1.74 -15.96 3.32
C LEU A 105 1.64 -16.65 4.69
N SER A 106 2.44 -16.22 5.66
CA SER A 106 2.38 -16.72 7.05
C SER A 106 1.01 -16.44 7.67
N SER A 107 0.44 -15.25 7.46
CA SER A 107 -0.91 -14.89 7.92
C SER A 107 -1.99 -15.81 7.33
N ILE A 108 -1.90 -16.13 6.03
CA ILE A 108 -2.83 -17.07 5.36
C ILE A 108 -2.70 -18.48 5.94
N ALA A 109 -1.48 -18.97 6.12
CA ALA A 109 -1.22 -20.30 6.67
C ALA A 109 -1.73 -20.42 8.12
N SER A 110 -1.46 -19.40 8.96
CA SER A 110 -1.94 -19.35 10.34
C SER A 110 -3.45 -19.29 10.43
N GLN A 111 -4.13 -18.51 9.57
CA GLN A 111 -5.60 -18.48 9.51
C GLN A 111 -6.17 -19.88 9.27
N ARG A 112 -5.61 -20.61 8.29
CA ARG A 112 -6.06 -21.97 7.94
C ARG A 112 -5.76 -23.00 9.02
N GLY A 113 -4.63 -22.82 9.72
CA GLY A 113 -4.27 -23.62 10.89
C GLY A 113 -5.10 -23.30 12.14
N GLY A 114 -5.98 -22.29 12.10
CA GLY A 114 -6.79 -21.85 13.24
C GLY A 114 -6.03 -20.96 14.23
N ASP A 115 -4.79 -20.57 13.95
CA ASP A 115 -4.02 -19.64 14.76
C ASP A 115 -4.33 -18.19 14.35
N GLN A 116 -5.50 -17.73 14.78
CA GLN A 116 -5.97 -16.38 14.50
C GLN A 116 -5.06 -15.30 15.09
N THR A 117 -4.40 -15.59 16.23
CA THR A 117 -3.50 -14.64 16.89
C THR A 117 -2.29 -14.36 16.03
N LEU A 118 -1.63 -15.41 15.52
CA LEU A 118 -0.48 -15.25 14.63
C LEU A 118 -0.90 -14.65 13.27
N ALA A 119 -2.07 -15.04 12.74
CA ALA A 119 -2.59 -14.51 11.49
C ALA A 119 -2.75 -12.97 11.53
N ILE A 120 -3.28 -12.44 12.63
CA ILE A 120 -3.43 -11.01 12.87
C ILE A 120 -2.06 -10.36 13.08
N GLU A 121 -1.19 -10.97 13.89
CA GLU A 121 0.10 -10.37 14.22
C GLU A 121 1.00 -10.25 12.99
N ASP A 122 0.99 -11.22 12.07
CA ASP A 122 1.73 -11.12 10.82
C ASP A 122 1.15 -10.07 9.87
N ALA A 123 -0.17 -9.90 9.82
CA ALA A 123 -0.79 -8.80 9.08
C ALA A 123 -0.37 -7.43 9.65
N LYS A 124 -0.28 -7.31 10.98
CA LYS A 124 0.26 -6.12 11.65
C LYS A 124 1.75 -5.92 11.39
N ASN A 125 2.52 -7.00 11.20
CA ASN A 125 3.94 -6.91 10.86
C ASN A 125 4.16 -6.39 9.43
N CYS A 126 3.27 -6.68 8.48
CA CYS A 126 3.29 -5.96 7.19
C CYS A 126 3.16 -4.44 7.40
N LEU A 127 2.19 -4.01 8.22
CA LEU A 127 1.98 -2.59 8.50
C LEU A 127 3.17 -1.94 9.24
N ARG A 128 3.78 -2.64 10.20
CA ARG A 128 5.01 -2.15 10.86
C ARG A 128 6.20 -2.07 9.91
N LEU A 129 6.35 -3.07 9.03
CA LEU A 129 7.39 -3.07 8.00
C LEU A 129 7.20 -1.91 7.04
N ALA A 130 5.96 -1.62 6.64
CA ALA A 130 5.66 -0.45 5.82
C ALA A 130 6.11 0.86 6.49
N ILE A 131 5.78 1.09 7.76
CA ILE A 131 6.29 2.24 8.51
C ILE A 131 7.83 2.28 8.50
N ALA A 132 8.47 1.15 8.78
CA ALA A 132 9.92 1.03 8.80
C ALA A 132 10.55 1.31 7.43
N SER A 133 9.87 0.97 6.33
CA SER A 133 10.33 1.22 4.96
C SER A 133 10.10 2.66 4.52
N ARG A 134 8.97 3.31 4.85
CA ARG A 134 8.71 4.69 4.39
C ARG A 134 9.46 5.76 5.17
N LYS A 135 9.58 5.57 6.49
CA LYS A 135 10.01 6.65 7.38
C LYS A 135 11.49 6.96 7.19
N GLY A 136 11.82 8.21 6.88
CA GLY A 136 13.19 8.65 6.58
C GLY A 136 13.67 8.26 5.18
N GLY A 137 12.83 7.58 4.39
CA GLY A 137 13.14 7.16 3.02
C GLY A 137 12.85 8.23 1.96
N LEU A 138 13.11 7.87 0.71
CA LEU A 138 12.81 8.63 -0.50
C LEU A 138 11.46 8.20 -1.09
N VAL A 139 11.01 8.81 -2.18
CA VAL A 139 9.71 8.49 -2.81
C VAL A 139 9.63 7.01 -3.18
N VAL A 140 10.72 6.42 -3.67
CA VAL A 140 10.81 4.99 -4.01
C VAL A 140 10.54 4.07 -2.81
N ASP A 141 11.05 4.43 -1.62
CA ASP A 141 10.88 3.66 -0.40
C ASP A 141 9.42 3.71 0.08
N TYR A 142 8.81 4.88 -0.07
CA TYR A 142 7.39 5.06 0.15
C TYR A 142 6.54 4.21 -0.80
N LEU A 143 6.89 4.11 -2.09
CA LEU A 143 6.14 3.29 -3.04
C LEU A 143 6.17 1.80 -2.66
N VAL A 144 7.34 1.30 -2.26
CA VAL A 144 7.46 -0.07 -1.74
C VAL A 144 6.68 -0.25 -0.44
N SER A 145 6.75 0.72 0.47
CA SER A 145 5.94 0.74 1.69
C SER A 145 4.45 0.68 1.37
N ALA A 146 3.94 1.43 0.40
CA ALA A 146 2.52 1.45 0.04
C ALA A 146 2.04 0.05 -0.44
N GLY A 147 2.88 -0.65 -1.20
CA GLY A 147 2.63 -2.04 -1.56
C GLY A 147 2.58 -2.99 -0.36
N ILE A 148 3.51 -2.83 0.60
CA ILE A 148 3.54 -3.63 1.83
C ILE A 148 2.34 -3.31 2.74
N GLU A 149 1.90 -2.05 2.84
CA GLU A 149 0.67 -1.65 3.54
C GLU A 149 -0.53 -2.41 2.97
N GLY A 150 -0.61 -2.48 1.63
CA GLY A 150 -1.65 -3.21 0.92
C GLY A 150 -1.78 -4.67 1.35
N PHE A 151 -0.65 -5.38 1.54
CA PHE A 151 -0.67 -6.76 2.06
C PHE A 151 -1.27 -6.82 3.46
N GLY A 152 -0.85 -5.94 4.37
CA GLY A 152 -1.37 -5.93 5.74
C GLY A 152 -2.87 -5.62 5.81
N ILE A 153 -3.31 -4.60 5.05
CA ILE A 153 -4.71 -4.19 4.98
C ILE A 153 -5.57 -5.32 4.41
N ASP A 154 -5.17 -5.95 3.30
CA ASP A 154 -5.92 -7.06 2.70
C ASP A 154 -6.04 -8.25 3.65
N ARG A 155 -4.97 -8.61 4.37
CA ARG A 155 -5.02 -9.68 5.37
C ARG A 155 -6.01 -9.38 6.48
N ILE A 156 -5.99 -8.18 7.07
CA ILE A 156 -6.95 -7.81 8.12
C ILE A 156 -8.37 -7.75 7.55
N ARG A 157 -8.54 -7.21 6.33
CA ARG A 157 -9.81 -7.18 5.61
C ARG A 157 -10.41 -8.58 5.51
N VAL A 158 -9.66 -9.58 5.07
CA VAL A 158 -10.15 -10.96 4.95
C VAL A 158 -10.52 -11.55 6.33
N LEU A 159 -9.76 -11.25 7.37
CA LEU A 159 -9.98 -11.79 8.72
C LEU A 159 -11.15 -11.13 9.47
N ARG A 160 -11.51 -9.88 9.12
CA ARG A 160 -12.29 -8.96 9.97
C ARG A 160 -13.60 -9.51 10.53
N ARG A 161 -14.32 -10.33 9.76
CA ARG A 161 -15.64 -10.86 10.13
C ARG A 161 -15.53 -11.97 11.19
N ASP A 162 -14.43 -12.71 11.19
CA ASP A 162 -14.21 -13.86 12.07
C ASP A 162 -13.48 -13.49 13.37
N LEU A 163 -13.10 -12.21 13.53
CA LEU A 163 -12.39 -11.71 14.71
C LEU A 163 -13.25 -11.75 15.98
N SER A 164 -12.64 -12.10 17.11
CA SER A 164 -13.25 -11.88 18.42
C SER A 164 -13.44 -10.39 18.70
N PRO A 165 -14.40 -10.00 19.57
CA PRO A 165 -14.58 -8.60 19.96
C PRO A 165 -13.29 -7.93 20.47
N GLU A 166 -12.48 -8.66 21.26
CA GLU A 166 -11.22 -8.17 21.80
C GLU A 166 -10.18 -7.94 20.69
N SER A 167 -10.14 -8.85 19.72
CA SER A 167 -9.24 -8.73 18.56
C SER A 167 -9.63 -7.56 17.67
N ARG A 168 -10.93 -7.29 17.47
CA ARG A 168 -11.41 -6.13 16.72
C ARG A 168 -11.02 -4.83 17.43
N GLN A 169 -11.25 -4.73 18.73
CA GLN A 169 -10.89 -3.53 19.50
C GLN A 169 -9.38 -3.26 19.49
N SER A 170 -8.58 -4.32 19.65
CA SER A 170 -7.12 -4.24 19.56
C SER A 170 -6.65 -3.77 18.18
N LEU A 171 -7.28 -4.27 17.11
CA LEU A 171 -6.98 -3.86 15.74
C LEU A 171 -7.41 -2.42 15.44
N ILE A 172 -8.56 -1.97 15.92
CA ILE A 172 -9.00 -0.56 15.77
C ILE A 172 -7.94 0.37 16.36
N HIS A 173 -7.49 0.09 17.59
CA HIS A 173 -6.45 0.88 18.26
C HIS A 173 -5.11 0.82 17.52
N PHE A 174 -4.70 -0.37 17.07
CA PHE A 174 -3.48 -0.55 16.30
C PHE A 174 -3.52 0.24 14.98
N LEU A 175 -4.64 0.23 14.24
CA LEU A 175 -4.79 0.97 12.99
C LEU A 175 -4.80 2.49 13.23
N GLU A 176 -5.32 2.97 14.35
CA GLU A 176 -5.20 4.38 14.74
C GLU A 176 -3.74 4.77 15.04
N GLN A 177 -3.00 3.94 15.77
CA GLN A 177 -1.58 4.15 16.03
C GLN A 177 -0.74 4.05 14.76
N HIS A 178 -1.05 3.11 13.87
CA HIS A 178 -0.37 2.96 12.58
C HIS A 178 -0.54 4.22 11.74
N GLU A 179 -1.76 4.72 11.60
CA GLU A 179 -2.04 5.98 10.89
C GLU A 179 -1.23 7.15 11.47
N ALA A 180 -1.20 7.30 12.79
CA ALA A 180 -0.45 8.37 13.46
C ALA A 180 1.07 8.24 13.30
N ALA A 181 1.59 7.03 13.09
CA ALA A 181 3.02 6.76 12.89
C ALA A 181 3.48 6.93 11.42
N ARG A 182 2.55 7.05 10.46
CA ARG A 182 2.90 7.24 9.04
C ARG A 182 3.59 8.59 8.86
N GLU A 183 4.77 8.57 8.23
CA GLU A 183 5.38 9.80 7.76
C GLU A 183 4.56 10.37 6.58
N PRO A 184 4.05 11.61 6.66
CA PRO A 184 3.26 12.21 5.59
C PRO A 184 4.00 12.22 4.26
N TYR A 185 3.32 11.86 3.17
CA TYR A 185 3.92 11.81 1.83
C TYR A 185 4.56 13.14 1.41
N ASP A 186 3.95 14.28 1.77
CA ASP A 186 4.49 15.59 1.43
C ASP A 186 5.92 15.81 1.96
N LEU A 187 6.23 15.33 3.16
CA LEU A 187 7.58 15.42 3.72
C LEU A 187 8.57 14.51 2.98
N ILE A 188 8.10 13.35 2.52
CA ILE A 188 8.92 12.41 1.74
C ILE A 188 9.22 13.03 0.36
N ALA A 189 8.21 13.62 -0.29
CA ALA A 189 8.37 14.28 -1.58
C ALA A 189 9.30 15.49 -1.51
N ASP A 190 9.20 16.30 -0.44
CA ASP A 190 10.11 17.43 -0.23
C ASP A 190 11.56 16.95 -0.01
N ARG A 191 11.75 15.90 0.80
CA ARG A 191 13.07 15.27 1.00
C ARG A 191 13.65 14.69 -0.30
N ASP A 192 12.82 14.04 -1.09
CA ASP A 192 13.20 13.44 -2.37
C ASP A 192 13.67 14.50 -3.37
N ALA A 193 12.95 15.62 -3.46
CA ALA A 193 13.34 16.76 -4.28
C ALA A 193 14.66 17.38 -3.80
N ASP A 194 14.87 17.54 -2.49
CA ASP A 194 16.14 18.02 -1.93
C ASP A 194 17.30 17.07 -2.21
N TRP A 195 17.05 15.76 -2.13
CA TRP A 195 18.03 14.72 -2.44
C TRP A 195 18.41 14.74 -3.93
N GLU A 196 17.42 14.80 -4.83
CA GLU A 196 17.63 14.89 -6.28
C GLU A 196 18.36 16.17 -6.67
N ALA A 197 18.01 17.32 -6.07
CA ALA A 197 18.70 18.59 -6.32
C ALA A 197 20.19 18.54 -5.91
N LYS A 198 20.52 17.75 -4.88
CA LYS A 198 21.89 17.60 -4.36
C LYS A 198 22.73 16.63 -5.18
N PHE A 199 22.16 15.53 -5.66
CA PHE A 199 22.91 14.43 -6.29
C PHE A 199 22.67 14.29 -7.80
N GLY A 200 21.66 14.98 -8.35
CA GLY A 200 21.25 14.92 -9.74
C GLY A 200 20.39 13.70 -10.07
N SER A 201 19.62 13.82 -11.16
CA SER A 201 19.03 12.69 -11.87
C SER A 201 19.80 12.47 -13.15
N GLU A 202 20.45 11.32 -13.31
CA GLU A 202 20.86 10.89 -14.65
C GLU A 202 19.57 10.46 -15.37
N ALA A 203 19.16 11.20 -16.39
CA ALA A 203 18.12 10.74 -17.29
C ALA A 203 18.70 9.55 -18.05
N GLU A 204 18.29 8.34 -17.70
CA GLU A 204 18.50 7.21 -18.59
C GLU A 204 17.69 7.48 -19.86
N GLU A 205 18.38 7.71 -20.98
CA GLU A 205 17.80 7.74 -22.32
C GLU A 205 17.36 6.30 -22.66
N ASP A 206 16.30 5.83 -22.00
CA ASP A 206 15.72 4.53 -22.32
C ASP A 206 14.74 4.69 -23.51
N ASP A 207 15.33 4.71 -24.71
CA ASP A 207 14.61 4.82 -25.98
C ASP A 207 13.69 3.60 -26.25
N ASN A 208 13.73 2.55 -25.42
CA ASN A 208 13.00 1.30 -25.60
C ASN A 208 12.24 0.84 -24.34
N TRP A 209 11.56 1.75 -23.65
CA TRP A 209 10.74 1.43 -22.47
C TRP A 209 9.59 0.42 -22.71
N ILE A 210 9.23 0.17 -23.97
CA ILE A 210 8.34 -0.93 -24.34
C ILE A 210 9.21 -2.05 -24.90
N ASP A 211 9.52 -3.03 -24.06
CA ASP A 211 10.05 -4.31 -24.54
C ASP A 211 8.98 -4.98 -25.41
N ASP A 212 9.30 -5.24 -26.68
CA ASP A 212 8.39 -5.89 -27.64
C ASP A 212 7.91 -7.27 -27.13
N GLU A 213 8.71 -7.91 -26.27
CA GLU A 213 8.38 -9.17 -25.59
C GLU A 213 7.39 -8.98 -24.44
N GLU A 214 7.50 -7.90 -23.66
CA GLU A 214 6.62 -7.63 -22.50
C GLU A 214 5.17 -7.33 -22.91
N PHE A 215 4.98 -6.85 -24.15
CA PHE A 215 3.67 -6.57 -24.73
C PHE A 215 3.34 -7.47 -25.93
N ALA A 216 3.95 -8.66 -26.03
CA ALA A 216 3.71 -9.66 -27.07
C ALA A 216 2.22 -9.93 -27.33
N ASP A 217 1.40 -9.85 -26.27
CA ASP A 217 -0.03 -10.15 -26.30
C ASP A 217 -0.92 -9.01 -26.84
N LEU A 218 -0.36 -7.83 -27.10
CA LEU A 218 -1.12 -6.68 -27.64
C LEU A 218 -1.17 -6.68 -29.17
N SER A 219 -2.34 -6.33 -29.72
CA SER A 219 -2.49 -6.15 -31.17
C SER A 219 -1.62 -4.98 -31.69
N PRO A 220 -1.30 -4.94 -32.99
CA PRO A 220 -0.60 -3.80 -33.58
C PRO A 220 -1.34 -2.46 -33.37
N GLU A 221 -2.68 -2.46 -33.44
CA GLU A 221 -3.47 -1.25 -33.17
C GLU A 221 -3.39 -0.81 -31.70
N GLU A 222 -3.32 -1.76 -30.77
CA GLU A 222 -3.18 -1.50 -29.34
C GLU A 222 -1.80 -0.92 -29.00
N ARG A 223 -0.73 -1.49 -29.56
CA ARG A 223 0.64 -0.95 -29.44
C ARG A 223 0.71 0.47 -30.01
N GLN A 224 0.07 0.72 -31.16
CA GLN A 224 0.03 2.06 -31.75
C GLN A 224 -0.68 3.08 -30.84
N LYS A 225 -1.77 2.69 -30.17
CA LYS A 225 -2.46 3.55 -29.19
C LYS A 225 -1.59 3.87 -27.98
N ILE A 226 -0.87 2.89 -27.44
CA ILE A 226 0.06 3.10 -26.31
C ILE A 226 1.17 4.07 -26.73
N ASN A 227 1.80 3.84 -27.90
CA ASN A 227 2.85 4.71 -28.40
C ASN A 227 2.36 6.15 -28.60
N ALA A 228 1.14 6.33 -29.12
CA ALA A 228 0.54 7.65 -29.26
C ALA A 228 0.33 8.33 -27.89
N MET A 229 -0.16 7.60 -26.89
CA MET A 229 -0.36 8.12 -25.53
C MET A 229 0.96 8.47 -24.82
N ILE A 230 2.01 7.68 -25.03
CA ILE A 230 3.36 7.96 -24.50
C ILE A 230 3.92 9.22 -25.15
N GLU A 231 3.82 9.32 -26.48
CA GLU A 231 4.33 10.48 -27.21
C GLU A 231 3.58 11.77 -26.85
N GLU A 232 2.25 11.70 -26.69
CA GLU A 232 1.44 12.81 -26.18
C GLU A 232 1.89 13.22 -24.77
N ASN A 233 2.12 12.26 -23.87
CA ASN A 233 2.65 12.55 -22.53
C ASN A 233 4.06 13.14 -22.56
N ARG A 234 4.93 12.66 -23.45
CA ARG A 234 6.29 13.19 -23.64
C ARG A 234 6.24 14.64 -24.11
N GLN A 235 5.40 14.95 -25.10
CA GLN A 235 5.19 16.32 -25.58
C GLN A 235 4.63 17.22 -24.48
N ARG A 236 3.62 16.75 -23.75
CA ARG A 236 3.05 17.47 -22.60
C ARG A 236 4.10 17.79 -21.54
N LEU A 237 4.98 16.83 -21.21
CA LEU A 237 6.06 17.04 -20.25
C LEU A 237 7.15 17.99 -20.77
N ALA A 238 7.43 17.98 -22.07
CA ALA A 238 8.41 18.88 -22.70
C ALA A 238 7.95 20.35 -22.72
N GLU A 239 6.63 20.59 -22.72
CA GLU A 239 6.03 21.93 -22.66
C GLU A 239 5.91 22.48 -21.23
N MET A 240 6.05 21.65 -20.21
CA MET A 240 5.93 22.05 -18.81
C MET A 240 7.14 22.87 -18.35
N SER A 241 6.87 23.90 -17.56
CA SER A 241 7.90 24.59 -16.79
C SER A 241 8.52 23.68 -15.72
N PRO A 242 9.74 23.98 -15.24
CA PRO A 242 10.35 23.22 -14.14
C PRO A 242 9.46 23.13 -12.88
N GLU A 243 8.71 24.19 -12.57
CA GLU A 243 7.77 24.21 -11.44
C GLU A 243 6.60 23.25 -11.66
N GLU A 244 6.05 23.20 -12.88
CA GLU A 244 4.98 22.27 -13.24
C GLU A 244 5.46 20.81 -13.23
N ILE A 245 6.69 20.54 -13.67
CA ILE A 245 7.29 19.21 -13.60
C ILE A 245 7.45 18.76 -12.14
N ALA A 246 8.00 19.63 -11.28
CA ALA A 246 8.15 19.34 -9.86
C ALA A 246 6.79 19.07 -9.19
N LEU A 247 5.77 19.89 -9.49
CA LEU A 247 4.42 19.71 -8.98
C LEU A 247 3.76 18.44 -9.53
N ASN A 248 3.95 18.12 -10.81
CA ASN A 248 3.43 16.90 -11.43
C ASN A 248 4.06 15.65 -10.80
N ARG A 249 5.38 15.65 -10.54
CA ARG A 249 6.06 14.57 -9.80
C ARG A 249 5.53 14.42 -8.38
N ARG A 250 5.43 15.53 -7.64
CA ARG A 250 4.85 15.55 -6.29
C ARG A 250 3.44 14.96 -6.29
N ASN A 251 2.59 15.36 -7.22
CA ASN A 251 1.20 14.89 -7.26
C ASN A 251 1.08 13.43 -7.76
N GLY A 252 1.99 12.99 -8.64
CA GLY A 252 1.96 11.65 -9.25
C GLY A 252 1.95 10.53 -8.22
N PHE A 253 2.62 10.71 -7.08
CA PHE A 253 2.68 9.69 -6.04
C PHE A 253 1.91 10.03 -4.76
N ALA A 254 1.16 11.14 -4.72
CA ALA A 254 0.28 11.46 -3.59
C ALA A 254 -0.98 10.55 -3.53
N MET A 255 -1.43 10.07 -4.70
CA MET A 255 -2.66 9.26 -4.80
C MET A 255 -2.58 7.89 -4.12
N PRO A 256 -1.49 7.10 -4.30
CA PRO A 256 -1.34 5.84 -3.57
C PRO A 256 -1.39 6.01 -2.04
N ASP A 257 -0.85 7.10 -1.48
CA ASP A 257 -0.86 7.33 -0.03
C ASP A 257 -2.28 7.55 0.49
N ARG A 258 -3.04 8.39 -0.22
CA ARG A 258 -4.45 8.63 0.06
C ARG A 258 -5.27 7.36 -0.12
N HIS A 259 -4.97 6.55 -1.15
CA HIS A 259 -5.62 5.27 -1.39
C HIS A 259 -5.44 4.31 -0.20
N SER A 260 -4.20 4.03 0.20
CA SER A 260 -3.90 3.15 1.33
C SER A 260 -4.54 3.67 2.63
N LEU A 261 -4.49 4.98 2.87
CA LEU A 261 -5.10 5.59 4.03
C LEU A 261 -6.64 5.49 4.01
N SER A 262 -7.26 5.67 2.84
CA SER A 262 -8.72 5.50 2.69
C SER A 262 -9.14 4.07 3.02
N LEU A 263 -8.42 3.06 2.54
CA LEU A 263 -8.69 1.66 2.85
C LEU A 263 -8.50 1.34 4.34
N GLN A 264 -7.42 1.85 4.94
CA GLN A 264 -7.16 1.68 6.38
C GLN A 264 -8.28 2.28 7.24
N ARG A 265 -8.76 3.48 6.90
CA ARG A 265 -9.86 4.16 7.61
C ARG A 265 -11.20 3.46 7.39
N LEU A 266 -11.50 3.00 6.17
CA LEU A 266 -12.66 2.15 5.88
C LEU A 266 -12.65 0.86 6.72
N LEU A 267 -11.51 0.19 6.78
CA LEU A 267 -11.33 -1.02 7.60
C LEU A 267 -11.56 -0.72 9.08
N ARG A 268 -11.02 0.39 9.60
CA ARG A 268 -11.22 0.80 11.00
C ARG A 268 -12.68 1.09 11.31
N ILE A 269 -13.39 1.79 10.42
CA ILE A 269 -14.82 2.05 10.57
C ILE A 269 -15.60 0.74 10.55
N GLU A 270 -15.30 -0.17 9.61
CA GLU A 270 -16.01 -1.45 9.51
C GLU A 270 -15.79 -2.33 10.74
N LEU A 271 -14.57 -2.41 11.28
CA LEU A 271 -14.30 -3.11 12.55
C LEU A 271 -15.12 -2.52 13.71
N ALA A 272 -15.30 -1.20 13.75
CA ALA A 272 -16.13 -0.53 14.75
C ALA A 272 -17.62 -0.84 14.57
N ILE A 273 -18.13 -0.88 13.33
CA ILE A 273 -19.51 -1.29 13.03
C ILE A 273 -19.74 -2.73 13.49
N LEU A 274 -18.82 -3.64 13.19
CA LEU A 274 -18.90 -5.05 13.62
C LEU A 274 -18.87 -5.19 15.15
N SER A 275 -18.14 -4.32 15.84
CA SER A 275 -18.09 -4.28 17.31
C SER A 275 -19.39 -3.74 17.91
N TYR A 276 -19.91 -2.64 17.34
CA TYR A 276 -21.21 -2.07 17.68
C TYR A 276 -22.32 -3.11 17.51
N GLN A 277 -22.36 -3.79 16.37
CA GLN A 277 -23.38 -4.79 16.07
C GLN A 277 -23.33 -5.98 17.03
N ALA A 278 -22.13 -6.45 17.38
CA ALA A 278 -21.97 -7.55 18.32
C ALA A 278 -22.48 -7.20 19.74
N GLU A 279 -22.32 -5.95 20.17
CA GLU A 279 -22.75 -5.50 21.50
C GLU A 279 -24.23 -5.10 21.54
N LYS A 280 -24.71 -4.35 20.55
CA LYS A 280 -26.06 -3.77 20.53
C LYS A 280 -27.10 -4.64 19.83
N GLY A 281 -26.66 -5.70 19.13
CA GLY A 281 -27.53 -6.58 18.35
C GLY A 281 -28.11 -5.94 17.08
N SER A 282 -27.70 -4.70 16.75
CA SER A 282 -28.15 -3.94 15.58
C SER A 282 -26.99 -3.10 15.04
N GLN A 283 -27.04 -2.73 13.76
CA GLN A 283 -26.07 -1.83 13.13
C GLN A 283 -26.31 -0.38 13.61
N PRO A 284 -25.29 0.50 13.61
CA PRO A 284 -25.51 1.91 13.88
C PRO A 284 -26.39 2.53 12.79
N GLU A 285 -27.24 3.48 13.14
CA GLU A 285 -28.03 4.27 12.17
C GLU A 285 -27.15 5.26 11.39
N ARG A 286 -26.03 5.65 11.99
CA ARG A 286 -25.10 6.67 11.50
C ARG A 286 -23.73 6.50 12.13
N LEU A 287 -22.67 6.90 11.41
CA LEU A 287 -21.29 6.62 11.81
C LEU A 287 -20.86 7.33 13.11
N ASP A 288 -21.44 8.47 13.45
CA ASP A 288 -21.16 9.20 14.71
C ASP A 288 -21.49 8.39 15.97
N GLN A 289 -22.42 7.43 15.91
CA GLN A 289 -22.72 6.50 17.00
C GLN A 289 -21.55 5.56 17.35
N LEU A 290 -20.56 5.43 16.46
CA LEU A 290 -19.35 4.67 16.73
C LEU A 290 -18.40 5.40 17.70
N ALA A 291 -18.53 6.72 17.82
CA ALA A 291 -17.70 7.55 18.70
C ALA A 291 -18.45 7.96 19.98
N PRO A 292 -17.75 8.16 21.11
CA PRO A 292 -16.32 7.92 21.33
C PRO A 292 -16.01 6.46 21.72
N HIS A 293 -17.00 5.55 21.72
CA HIS A 293 -16.88 4.26 22.39
C HIS A 293 -16.07 3.23 21.61
N TYR A 294 -16.32 3.09 20.30
CA TYR A 294 -15.60 2.16 19.42
C TYR A 294 -14.48 2.86 18.64
N LEU A 295 -14.65 4.15 18.34
CA LEU A 295 -13.67 5.01 17.70
C LEU A 295 -13.47 6.27 18.55
N THR A 296 -12.25 6.80 18.62
CA THR A 296 -11.99 8.12 19.21
C THR A 296 -12.83 9.20 18.53
N THR A 297 -12.78 9.22 17.18
CA THR A 297 -13.59 10.03 16.28
C THR A 297 -13.81 9.26 14.98
N VAL A 298 -14.90 9.55 14.26
CA VAL A 298 -15.11 8.99 12.92
C VAL A 298 -14.09 9.61 11.95
N PRO A 299 -13.20 8.83 11.31
CA PRO A 299 -12.25 9.38 10.36
C PRO A 299 -12.94 9.89 9.10
N LEU A 300 -12.38 10.96 8.54
CA LEU A 300 -12.78 11.52 7.25
C LEU A 300 -12.07 10.78 6.12
N ASP A 301 -12.62 10.82 4.91
CA ASP A 301 -11.96 10.33 3.71
C ASP A 301 -10.77 11.25 3.37
N PRO A 302 -9.51 10.77 3.34
CA PRO A 302 -8.34 11.61 3.03
C PRO A 302 -8.34 12.15 1.59
N ARG A 303 -9.22 11.66 0.71
CA ARG A 303 -9.33 12.15 -0.68
C ARG A 303 -10.11 13.45 -0.78
N GLY A 304 -11.32 13.47 -0.21
CA GLY A 304 -12.23 14.63 -0.27
C GLY A 304 -12.28 15.46 1.01
N GLY A 305 -11.76 14.95 2.13
CA GLY A 305 -11.91 15.58 3.46
C GLY A 305 -13.31 15.47 4.05
N GLU A 306 -14.22 14.71 3.42
CA GLU A 306 -15.60 14.52 3.86
C GLU A 306 -15.79 13.21 4.63
N GLN A 307 -16.96 13.00 5.24
CA GLN A 307 -17.30 11.71 5.83
C GLN A 307 -17.51 10.63 4.75
N TYR A 308 -17.10 9.40 5.07
CA TYR A 308 -17.45 8.22 4.28
C TYR A 308 -18.98 8.09 4.14
N ARG A 309 -19.42 7.56 3.00
CA ARG A 309 -20.83 7.33 2.73
C ARG A 309 -21.27 6.07 3.44
N TYR A 310 -22.28 6.20 4.31
CA TYR A 310 -22.86 5.09 5.06
C TYR A 310 -24.38 5.13 4.98
N ARG A 311 -25.00 3.98 4.71
CA ARG A 311 -26.45 3.81 4.75
C ARG A 311 -26.80 2.34 4.99
N HIS A 312 -27.97 2.09 5.58
CA HIS A 312 -28.53 0.74 5.60
C HIS A 312 -28.91 0.28 4.20
N ASP A 313 -28.76 -1.02 3.96
CA ASP A 313 -29.17 -1.68 2.73
C ASP A 313 -29.77 -3.05 3.06
N GLY A 314 -31.09 -3.08 3.24
CA GLY A 314 -31.81 -4.28 3.67
C GLY A 314 -31.35 -4.78 5.05
N LEU A 315 -30.77 -5.98 5.08
CA LEU A 315 -30.21 -6.60 6.29
C LEU A 315 -28.76 -6.18 6.58
N GLY A 316 -28.15 -5.43 5.66
CA GLY A 316 -26.76 -4.98 5.73
C GLY A 316 -26.64 -3.46 5.74
N TYR A 317 -25.44 -3.01 5.38
CA TYR A 317 -25.13 -1.62 5.15
C TYR A 317 -24.20 -1.49 3.94
N VAL A 318 -24.17 -0.29 3.40
CA VAL A 318 -23.21 0.14 2.38
C VAL A 318 -22.28 1.15 3.03
N LEU A 319 -20.97 0.92 2.90
CA LEU A 319 -19.90 1.80 3.37
C LEU A 319 -18.86 1.97 2.25
N TYR A 320 -18.62 3.20 1.80
CA TYR A 320 -17.64 3.51 0.75
C TYR A 320 -17.07 4.92 0.87
N GLY A 321 -15.92 5.14 0.23
CA GLY A 321 -15.29 6.45 0.02
C GLY A 321 -15.35 6.87 -1.45
N LEU A 322 -14.89 8.10 -1.73
CA LEU A 322 -14.83 8.62 -3.09
C LEU A 322 -13.79 7.89 -3.93
N ASN A 323 -13.97 7.87 -5.23
CA ASN A 323 -12.97 7.34 -6.16
C ASN A 323 -11.78 8.30 -6.35
N GLU A 324 -10.85 7.93 -7.22
CA GLU A 324 -9.60 8.68 -7.40
C GLU A 324 -9.80 10.05 -8.07
N HIS A 325 -10.94 10.23 -8.73
CA HIS A 325 -11.36 11.49 -9.34
C HIS A 325 -12.25 12.33 -8.42
N LEU A 326 -12.37 11.93 -7.14
CA LEU A 326 -13.24 12.58 -6.14
C LEU A 326 -14.73 12.56 -6.52
N ILE A 327 -15.15 11.56 -7.29
CA ILE A 327 -16.53 11.39 -7.72
C ILE A 327 -17.23 10.38 -6.80
N ASP A 328 -18.47 10.70 -6.40
CA ASP A 328 -19.40 9.78 -5.74
C ASP A 328 -20.27 9.14 -6.82
N CYS A 329 -20.10 7.84 -7.03
CA CYS A 329 -20.86 7.04 -8.00
C CYS A 329 -22.10 6.37 -7.38
N GLY A 330 -22.53 6.82 -6.20
CA GLY A 330 -23.75 6.36 -5.54
C GLY A 330 -23.61 5.01 -4.83
N GLY A 331 -22.39 4.56 -4.58
CA GLY A 331 -22.07 3.23 -4.03
C GLY A 331 -22.00 2.16 -5.11
N ARG A 332 -21.52 2.50 -6.31
CA ARG A 332 -21.34 1.53 -7.39
C ARG A 332 -20.13 0.64 -7.07
N GLN A 333 -20.40 -0.64 -6.85
CA GLN A 333 -19.38 -1.65 -6.51
C GLN A 333 -18.76 -2.24 -7.78
N ARG A 334 -17.49 -1.92 -8.02
CA ARG A 334 -16.66 -2.52 -9.08
C ARG A 334 -15.23 -2.69 -8.61
N GLY A 335 -14.47 -3.38 -9.45
CA GLY A 335 -13.07 -3.65 -9.25
C GLY A 335 -12.16 -2.42 -9.36
N VAL A 336 -10.88 -2.72 -9.45
CA VAL A 336 -9.78 -1.74 -9.43
C VAL A 336 -9.86 -0.80 -10.64
N CYS A 337 -10.10 -1.35 -11.84
CA CYS A 337 -10.11 -0.54 -13.05
C CYS A 337 -11.23 0.51 -13.05
N SER A 338 -12.44 0.12 -12.65
CA SER A 338 -13.60 1.01 -12.60
C SER A 338 -13.50 2.09 -11.50
N ILE A 339 -12.68 1.87 -10.49
CA ILE A 339 -12.39 2.92 -9.50
C ILE A 339 -11.37 3.92 -10.07
N HIS A 340 -10.34 3.41 -10.77
CA HIS A 340 -9.32 4.25 -11.42
C HIS A 340 -9.89 5.08 -12.58
N ASP A 341 -10.86 4.55 -13.34
CA ASP A 341 -11.51 5.29 -14.43
C ASP A 341 -12.62 6.26 -13.96
N GLY A 342 -12.92 6.26 -12.66
CA GLY A 342 -13.90 7.14 -12.04
C GLY A 342 -15.36 6.71 -12.20
N THR A 343 -15.62 5.48 -12.63
CA THR A 343 -16.97 4.97 -12.86
C THR A 343 -17.57 4.24 -11.65
N ALA A 344 -16.77 3.92 -10.64
CA ALA A 344 -17.18 3.24 -9.41
C ALA A 344 -16.58 3.88 -8.15
N ASP A 345 -17.13 3.53 -6.98
CA ASP A 345 -16.70 4.06 -5.67
C ASP A 345 -15.67 3.17 -4.98
N LEU A 346 -14.90 3.74 -4.04
CA LEU A 346 -13.92 2.99 -3.27
C LEU A 346 -14.58 2.23 -2.12
N PHE A 347 -14.73 0.92 -2.30
CA PHE A 347 -15.12 0.00 -1.24
C PHE A 347 -13.91 -0.70 -0.63
N LEU A 348 -14.03 -1.14 0.62
CA LEU A 348 -12.97 -1.93 1.25
C LEU A 348 -12.71 -3.25 0.49
N ASP A 349 -13.76 -3.91 0.00
CA ASP A 349 -13.69 -5.18 -0.73
C ASP A 349 -13.58 -4.99 -2.26
N TYR A 350 -13.10 -3.84 -2.73
CA TYR A 350 -13.04 -3.56 -4.17
C TYR A 350 -12.26 -4.62 -4.97
N PHE A 351 -11.26 -5.29 -4.38
CA PHE A 351 -10.55 -6.40 -5.03
C PHE A 351 -11.41 -7.62 -5.32
N ASP A 352 -12.53 -7.79 -4.60
CA ASP A 352 -13.43 -8.92 -4.76
C ASP A 352 -14.53 -8.64 -5.79
N PHE A 353 -14.66 -7.39 -6.24
CA PHE A 353 -15.67 -6.99 -7.21
C PHE A 353 -15.15 -7.13 -8.64
N PRO A 354 -16.02 -7.58 -9.57
CA PRO A 354 -15.68 -7.55 -10.97
C PRO A 354 -15.61 -6.09 -11.45
N ASP A 355 -14.71 -5.80 -12.36
CA ASP A 355 -14.80 -4.60 -13.18
C ASP A 355 -15.82 -4.82 -14.32
N ASP A 356 -16.39 -3.75 -14.89
CA ASP A 356 -17.34 -3.79 -16.03
C ASP A 356 -16.70 -4.27 -17.36
N LEU A 357 -15.61 -5.02 -17.27
CA LEU A 357 -14.76 -5.48 -18.37
C LEU A 357 -15.32 -6.67 -19.14
N ALA A 358 -16.54 -7.10 -18.81
CA ALA A 358 -17.28 -8.09 -19.57
C ALA A 358 -18.21 -7.39 -20.58
N SER A 359 -17.64 -6.66 -21.54
CA SER A 359 -18.23 -6.70 -22.88
C SER A 359 -17.88 -8.05 -23.50
N ASP A 360 -18.72 -8.56 -24.41
CA ASP A 360 -18.63 -9.89 -25.06
C ASP A 360 -17.28 -10.23 -25.78
N GLU A 361 -16.25 -9.38 -25.69
CA GLU A 361 -14.96 -9.47 -26.38
C GLU A 361 -13.72 -9.64 -25.47
N GLY A 362 -13.89 -9.85 -24.15
CA GLY A 362 -12.79 -10.14 -23.21
C GLY A 362 -12.23 -8.92 -22.45
N ILE A 363 -11.16 -9.13 -21.66
CA ILE A 363 -10.55 -8.12 -20.76
C ILE A 363 -10.23 -6.84 -21.53
N GLY A 364 -10.90 -5.72 -21.28
CA GLY A 364 -10.70 -4.46 -22.02
C GLY A 364 -9.24 -3.95 -22.04
N PHE A 365 -8.87 -3.26 -23.12
CA PHE A 365 -7.51 -2.71 -23.37
C PHE A 365 -6.89 -1.99 -22.17
N GLY A 366 -7.65 -1.13 -21.48
CA GLY A 366 -7.17 -0.42 -20.29
C GLY A 366 -6.79 -1.34 -19.12
N CYS A 367 -7.47 -2.47 -18.96
CA CYS A 367 -7.13 -3.44 -17.91
C CYS A 367 -6.09 -4.45 -18.35
N ARG A 368 -5.97 -4.76 -19.64
CA ARG A 368 -4.76 -5.43 -20.16
C ARG A 368 -3.53 -4.55 -19.99
N ILE A 369 -3.64 -3.24 -20.20
CA ILE A 369 -2.58 -2.28 -19.90
C ILE A 369 -2.33 -2.19 -18.41
N LEU A 370 -3.33 -2.08 -17.54
CA LEU A 370 -3.09 -2.03 -16.09
C LEU A 370 -2.59 -3.37 -15.55
N GLN A 371 -3.01 -4.52 -16.09
CA GLN A 371 -2.44 -5.83 -15.76
C GLN A 371 -1.00 -5.95 -16.27
N ALA A 372 -0.73 -5.50 -17.50
CA ALA A 372 0.60 -5.42 -18.09
C ALA A 372 1.47 -4.48 -17.27
N ILE A 373 1.06 -3.24 -16.98
CA ILE A 373 1.72 -2.29 -16.07
C ILE A 373 1.82 -2.85 -14.66
N ARG A 374 0.93 -3.71 -14.18
CA ARG A 374 1.07 -4.39 -12.87
C ARG A 374 2.09 -5.53 -12.94
N SER A 375 2.28 -6.16 -14.10
CA SER A 375 3.44 -7.01 -14.40
C SER A 375 4.70 -6.23 -14.77
N THR A 376 4.61 -4.99 -15.24
CA THR A 376 5.71 -4.06 -15.52
C THR A 376 6.11 -3.32 -14.25
N TRP A 377 5.23 -3.14 -13.29
CA TRP A 377 5.56 -2.90 -11.88
C TRP A 377 6.15 -4.15 -11.22
N ARG A 378 6.14 -5.32 -11.88
CA ARG A 378 7.07 -6.41 -11.56
C ARG A 378 8.37 -6.31 -12.37
N SER A 379 8.45 -5.58 -13.50
CA SER A 379 9.67 -5.38 -14.32
C SER A 379 10.51 -4.14 -13.91
N ILE A 380 9.89 -3.00 -13.58
CA ILE A 380 10.47 -1.86 -12.85
C ILE A 380 10.89 -2.27 -11.43
N VAL A 381 10.35 -3.38 -10.91
CA VAL A 381 10.79 -4.03 -9.66
C VAL A 381 11.79 -5.18 -9.92
N ARG A 382 12.20 -5.40 -11.17
CA ARG A 382 13.29 -6.32 -11.58
C ARG A 382 14.56 -5.60 -12.06
N ALA A 383 14.52 -4.27 -12.22
CA ALA A 383 15.71 -3.42 -12.27
C ALA A 383 15.99 -2.86 -10.86
#